data_AF-T0GVM5-F1
#
_entry.id   AF-T0GVM5-F1
#
_cell.length_a   1.000
_cell.length_b   1.000
_cell.length_c   1.000
_cell.angle_alpha   90.00
_cell.angle_beta   90.00
_cell.angle_gamma   90.00
#
_symmetry.space_group_name_H-M   'P 1'
#
loop_
_entity.id
_entity.type
_entity.pdbx_description
1 polymer ?
#
loop_
_entity_poly.entity_id
_entity_poly.type
_entity_poly.pdbx_seq_one_letter_code
_entity_poly.pdbx_strand_id
1 'polypeptide(L)'
;MKREPVRRWRERGGRNVRLVLPFDDIMEFALVLLALSPAALDALGWTFADRKRLLDHFLRSGKAAQGIGPERLGTTPIELNLPQRDVDRLQHFSRRELPKGASNAAMLDRVLAALDAASHRHRAD
;
A
#
# COMPACT_ATOMS: atom_id res chain seq x y z
N MET A 1 36.03 -0.49 -7.48
CA MET A 1 34.70 -0.99 -7.88
C MET A 1 33.81 -1.19 -6.64
N LYS A 2 33.04 -0.18 -6.18
CA LYS A 2 32.13 -0.33 -5.00
C LYS A 2 30.80 0.44 -5.11
N ARG A 3 30.41 0.93 -6.30
CA ARG A 3 29.24 1.81 -6.48
C ARG A 3 28.05 1.20 -7.25
N GLU A 4 28.24 0.09 -7.96
CA GLU A 4 27.17 -0.56 -8.74
C GLU A 4 26.06 -1.24 -7.91
N PRO A 5 26.34 -1.89 -6.77
CA PRO A 5 25.28 -2.55 -5.99
C PRO A 5 24.28 -1.55 -5.42
N VAL A 6 24.77 -0.40 -4.96
CA VAL A 6 23.97 0.68 -4.36
C VAL A 6 23.10 1.37 -5.42
N ARG A 7 23.64 1.56 -6.64
CA ARG A 7 22.90 2.14 -7.77
C ARG A 7 21.73 1.24 -8.20
N ARG A 8 22.00 -0.07 -8.37
CA ARG A 8 20.96 -1.08 -8.65
C ARG A 8 19.94 -1.24 -7.51
N TRP A 9 20.27 -0.87 -6.27
CA TRP A 9 19.33 -0.89 -5.14
C TRP A 9 18.37 0.30 -5.18
N ARG A 10 18.90 1.49 -5.46
CA ARG A 10 18.08 2.71 -5.64
C ARG A 10 17.18 2.60 -6.88
N GLU A 11 17.69 2.06 -7.98
CA GLU A 11 16.94 1.85 -9.23
C GLU A 11 15.84 0.77 -9.11
N ARG A 12 15.96 -0.17 -8.16
CA ARG A 12 14.95 -1.24 -7.90
C ARG A 12 13.94 -0.89 -6.80
N GLY A 13 13.78 0.39 -6.49
CA GLY A 13 12.82 0.86 -5.49
C GLY A 13 13.35 0.82 -4.05
N GLY A 14 14.66 0.98 -3.84
CA GLY A 14 15.28 1.02 -2.51
C GLY A 14 14.97 2.26 -1.68
N ARG A 15 14.06 3.13 -2.14
CA ARG A 15 13.56 4.29 -1.39
C ARG A 15 12.23 3.93 -0.78
N ASN A 16 12.12 4.09 0.53
CA ASN A 16 10.85 3.98 1.22
C ASN A 16 10.11 5.31 1.21
N VAL A 17 8.78 5.23 1.18
CA VAL A 17 7.85 6.33 1.14
C VAL A 17 6.82 6.14 2.24
N ARG A 18 6.43 7.26 2.82
CA ARG A 18 5.41 7.34 3.86
C ARG A 18 4.02 7.41 3.22
N LEU A 19 3.19 6.43 3.52
CA LEU A 19 1.75 6.43 3.24
C LEU A 19 1.00 6.53 4.57
N VAL A 20 0.02 7.43 4.66
CA VAL A 20 -0.79 7.61 5.88
C VAL A 20 -2.24 7.39 5.52
N LEU A 21 -2.89 6.46 6.21
CA LEU A 21 -4.29 6.09 6.00
C LEU A 21 -4.98 5.83 7.34
N PRO A 22 -6.30 6.08 7.46
CA PRO A 22 -7.11 5.56 8.55
C PRO A 22 -6.97 4.04 8.67
N PHE A 23 -7.07 3.51 9.89
CA PHE A 23 -6.97 2.06 10.12
C PHE A 23 -8.03 1.26 9.35
N ASP A 24 -9.28 1.75 9.30
CA ASP A 24 -10.35 1.06 8.56
C ASP A 24 -10.04 0.99 7.06
N ASP A 25 -9.52 2.08 6.50
CA ASP A 25 -9.11 2.12 5.08
C ASP A 25 -7.97 1.10 4.82
N ILE A 26 -7.02 0.95 5.75
CA ILE A 26 -5.96 -0.06 5.65
C ILE A 26 -6.52 -1.48 5.70
N MET A 27 -7.46 -1.75 6.61
CA MET A 27 -8.07 -3.07 6.77
C MET A 27 -8.89 -3.45 5.54
N GLU A 28 -9.74 -2.55 5.07
CA GLU A 28 -10.55 -2.79 3.87
C GLU A 28 -9.66 -2.99 2.64
N PHE A 29 -8.63 -2.16 2.46
CA PHE A 29 -7.65 -2.33 1.39
C PHE A 29 -6.96 -3.71 1.47
N ALA A 30 -6.50 -4.11 2.66
CA ALA A 30 -5.88 -5.42 2.86
C ALA A 30 -6.84 -6.58 2.55
N LEU A 31 -8.12 -6.46 2.91
CA LEU A 31 -9.14 -7.48 2.62
C LEU A 31 -9.38 -7.62 1.12
N VAL A 32 -9.53 -6.52 0.39
CA VAL A 32 -9.72 -6.58 -1.07
C VAL A 32 -8.48 -7.15 -1.77
N LEU A 33 -7.29 -6.77 -1.31
CA LEU A 33 -6.04 -7.32 -1.82
C LEU A 33 -5.93 -8.84 -1.56
N LEU A 34 -6.34 -9.30 -0.38
CA LEU A 34 -6.35 -10.71 -0.02
C LEU A 34 -7.35 -11.51 -0.86
N ALA A 35 -8.51 -10.91 -1.15
CA ALA A 35 -9.60 -11.52 -1.91
C ALA A 35 -9.31 -11.67 -3.42
N LEU A 36 -8.21 -11.12 -3.93
CA LEU A 36 -7.83 -11.29 -5.34
C LEU A 36 -7.73 -12.77 -5.72
N SER A 37 -8.43 -13.12 -6.80
CA SER A 37 -8.32 -14.44 -7.42
C SER A 37 -6.95 -14.62 -8.09
N PRO A 38 -6.52 -15.87 -8.33
CA PRO A 38 -5.27 -16.14 -9.06
C PRO A 38 -5.25 -15.48 -10.45
N ALA A 39 -6.39 -15.46 -11.16
CA ALA A 39 -6.51 -14.81 -12.46
C ALA A 39 -6.38 -13.28 -12.38
N ALA A 40 -6.90 -12.66 -11.31
CA ALA A 40 -6.74 -11.22 -11.09
C ALA A 40 -5.28 -10.87 -10.76
N LEU A 41 -4.58 -11.71 -10.00
CA LEU A 41 -3.14 -11.56 -9.77
C LEU A 41 -2.34 -11.63 -11.07
N ASP A 42 -2.64 -12.62 -11.92
CA ASP A 42 -2.00 -12.76 -13.23
C ASP A 42 -2.26 -11.55 -14.14
N ALA A 43 -3.50 -11.03 -14.16
CA ALA A 43 -3.87 -9.82 -14.89
C ALA A 43 -3.18 -8.54 -14.39
N LEU A 44 -2.65 -8.54 -13.17
CA LEU A 44 -1.80 -7.49 -12.61
C LEU A 44 -0.30 -7.76 -12.85
N GLY A 45 0.06 -8.93 -13.41
CA GLY A 45 1.44 -9.39 -13.55
C GLY A 45 2.09 -9.74 -12.21
N TRP A 46 1.30 -10.16 -11.22
CA TRP A 46 1.74 -10.40 -9.85
C TRP A 46 1.73 -11.87 -9.50
N THR A 47 2.68 -12.25 -8.65
CA THR A 47 2.73 -13.56 -8.01
C THR A 47 2.04 -13.55 -6.65
N PHE A 48 1.76 -14.73 -6.09
CA PHE A 48 1.36 -14.84 -4.68
C PHE A 48 2.37 -14.24 -3.71
N ALA A 49 3.67 -14.29 -4.04
CA ALA A 49 4.71 -13.68 -3.23
C ALA A 49 4.60 -12.14 -3.22
N ASP A 50 4.17 -11.53 -4.32
CA ASP A 50 3.90 -10.10 -4.38
C ASP A 50 2.71 -9.72 -3.50
N ARG A 51 1.59 -10.46 -3.60
CA ARG A 51 0.43 -10.25 -2.72
C ARG A 51 0.82 -10.38 -1.25
N LYS A 52 1.54 -11.44 -0.87
CA LYS A 52 2.01 -11.64 0.50
C LYS A 52 2.86 -10.47 0.97
N ARG A 53 3.84 -10.03 0.16
CA ARG A 53 4.72 -8.91 0.50
C ARG A 53 3.94 -7.61 0.74
N LEU A 54 2.92 -7.33 -0.08
CA LEU A 54 2.06 -6.17 0.09
C LEU A 54 1.20 -6.27 1.36
N LEU A 55 0.62 -7.44 1.63
CA LEU A 55 -0.13 -7.70 2.88
C LEU A 55 0.75 -7.59 4.13
N ASP A 56 2.00 -8.05 4.06
CA ASP A 56 2.95 -7.93 5.18
C ASP A 56 3.17 -6.46 5.58
N HIS A 57 3.07 -5.50 4.65
CA HIS A 57 3.16 -4.08 4.98
C HIS A 57 1.93 -3.58 5.75
N PHE A 58 0.73 -4.02 5.38
CA PHE A 58 -0.49 -3.70 6.10
C PHE A 58 -0.54 -4.36 7.48
N LEU A 59 -0.06 -5.60 7.61
CA LEU A 59 0.00 -6.28 8.91
C LEU A 59 0.88 -5.55 9.94
N ARG A 60 1.93 -4.84 9.49
CA ARG A 60 2.77 -4.02 10.38
C ARG A 60 2.01 -2.84 10.99
N SER A 61 0.93 -2.36 10.34
CA SER A 61 0.05 -1.32 10.85
C SER A 61 -0.63 -1.75 12.17
N GLY A 62 -0.91 -3.05 12.31
CA GLY A 62 -1.54 -3.63 13.49
C GLY A 62 -0.76 -3.35 14.77
N LYS A 63 0.57 -3.25 14.72
CA LYS A 63 1.38 -2.87 15.88
C LYS A 63 1.13 -1.43 16.31
N ALA A 64 0.92 -0.51 15.38
CA ALA A 64 0.58 0.88 15.70
C ALA A 64 -0.86 1.02 16.22
N ALA A 65 -1.74 0.10 15.83
CA ALA A 65 -3.10 0.01 16.34
C ALA A 65 -3.20 -0.68 17.73
N GLN A 66 -2.19 -1.45 18.15
CA GLN A 66 -2.17 -2.14 19.44
C GLN A 66 -2.22 -1.13 20.59
N GLY A 67 -3.33 -1.13 21.34
CA GLY A 67 -3.57 -0.24 22.48
C GLY A 67 -4.49 0.95 22.18
N ILE A 68 -4.94 1.11 20.93
CA ILE A 68 -5.94 2.11 20.58
C ILE A 68 -7.33 1.56 20.93
N GLY A 69 -8.13 2.35 21.66
CA GLY A 69 -9.49 1.97 22.00
C GLY A 69 -10.38 1.84 20.75
N PRO A 70 -11.36 0.91 20.76
CA PRO A 70 -12.18 0.60 19.58
C PRO A 70 -12.90 1.83 19.01
N GLU A 71 -13.37 2.74 19.88
CA GLU A 71 -14.06 3.99 19.53
C GLU A 71 -13.26 4.91 18.61
N ARG A 72 -11.92 4.85 18.68
CA ARG A 72 -11.01 5.73 17.93
C ARG A 72 -10.24 5.00 16.85
N LEU A 73 -10.23 3.67 16.88
CA LEU A 73 -9.34 2.86 16.07
C LEU A 73 -9.55 3.14 14.58
N GLY A 74 -10.79 3.05 14.10
CA GLY A 74 -11.09 3.11 12.67
C GLY A 74 -10.61 4.39 11.98
N THR A 75 -10.70 5.53 12.66
CA THR A 75 -10.29 6.85 12.13
C THR A 75 -8.84 7.21 12.48
N THR A 76 -8.14 6.40 13.28
CA THR A 76 -6.76 6.68 13.65
C THR A 76 -5.87 6.64 12.40
N PRO A 77 -5.14 7.73 12.08
CA PRO A 77 -4.17 7.71 11.00
C PRO A 77 -2.98 6.81 11.37
N ILE A 78 -2.74 5.78 10.57
CA ILE A 78 -1.59 4.89 10.70
C ILE A 78 -0.62 5.14 9.57
N GLU A 79 0.67 5.20 9.92
CA GLU A 79 1.76 5.37 8.99
C GLU A 79 2.29 4.02 8.50
N LEU A 80 2.38 3.87 7.18
CA LEU A 80 2.99 2.75 6.49
C LEU A 80 4.26 3.24 5.78
N ASN A 81 5.36 2.51 5.99
CA ASN A 81 6.63 2.80 5.32
C ASN A 81 6.88 1.73 4.24
N LEU A 82 6.73 2.11 2.98
CA LEU A 82 6.64 1.21 1.83
C LEU A 82 7.73 1.53 0.82
N PRO A 83 8.38 0.53 0.20
CA PRO A 83 9.21 0.77 -0.99
C PRO A 83 8.37 1.44 -2.11
N GLN A 84 8.93 2.42 -2.83
CA GLN A 84 8.22 3.11 -3.92
C GLN A 84 7.60 2.12 -4.93
N ARG A 85 8.33 1.06 -5.29
CA ARG A 85 7.82 0.02 -6.21
C ARG A 85 6.53 -0.64 -5.73
N ASP A 86 6.37 -0.75 -4.42
CA ASP A 86 5.20 -1.37 -3.81
C ASP A 86 4.06 -0.33 -3.75
N VAL A 87 4.36 0.96 -3.57
CA VAL A 87 3.39 2.06 -3.73
C VAL A 87 2.86 2.12 -5.16
N ASP A 88 3.72 2.05 -6.18
CA ASP A 88 3.31 2.08 -7.59
C ASP A 88 2.40 0.89 -7.94
N ARG A 89 2.72 -0.29 -7.38
CA ARG A 89 1.89 -1.49 -7.49
C ARG A 89 0.53 -1.30 -6.83
N LEU A 90 0.51 -0.80 -5.60
CA LEU A 90 -0.73 -0.49 -4.89
C LEU A 90 -1.56 0.53 -5.67
N GLN A 91 -0.96 1.55 -6.28
CA GLN A 91 -1.64 2.52 -7.13
C GLN A 91 -2.29 1.88 -8.38
N HIS A 92 -1.57 0.97 -9.05
CA HIS A 92 -2.14 0.22 -10.19
C HIS A 92 -3.32 -0.66 -9.75
N PHE A 93 -3.18 -1.38 -8.64
CA PHE A 93 -4.24 -2.18 -8.06
C PHE A 93 -5.45 -1.32 -7.65
N SER A 94 -5.23 -0.19 -6.98
CA SER A 94 -6.29 0.69 -6.48
C SER A 94 -7.16 1.25 -7.59
N ARG A 95 -6.61 1.42 -8.80
CA ARG A 95 -7.38 1.88 -9.97
C ARG A 95 -8.15 0.76 -10.66
N ARG A 96 -7.66 -0.49 -10.61
CA ARG A 96 -8.21 -1.60 -11.41
C ARG A 96 -9.07 -2.57 -10.63
N GLU A 97 -8.65 -2.95 -9.43
CA GLU A 97 -9.26 -4.04 -8.67
C GLU A 97 -9.98 -3.55 -7.43
N LEU A 98 -9.45 -2.52 -6.75
CA LEU A 98 -10.07 -2.01 -5.53
C LEU A 98 -11.53 -1.54 -5.71
N PRO A 99 -11.94 -0.88 -6.83
CA PRO A 99 -13.33 -0.47 -7.04
C PRO A 99 -14.31 -1.65 -7.17
N LYS A 100 -13.82 -2.86 -7.45
CA LYS A 100 -14.66 -4.06 -7.60
C LYS A 100 -14.97 -4.74 -6.27
N GLY A 101 -14.22 -4.43 -5.22
CA GLY A 101 -14.32 -5.10 -3.92
C GLY A 101 -14.45 -4.17 -2.72
N ALA A 102 -14.17 -2.87 -2.86
CA ALA A 102 -14.40 -1.91 -1.80
C ALA A 102 -15.91 -1.71 -1.57
N SER A 103 -16.30 -1.67 -0.31
CA SER A 103 -17.64 -1.38 0.17
C SER A 103 -17.89 0.13 0.34
N ASN A 104 -16.82 0.94 0.37
CA ASN A 104 -16.90 2.39 0.56
C ASN A 104 -16.19 3.17 -0.56
N ALA A 105 -16.94 3.90 -1.38
CA ALA A 105 -16.39 4.75 -2.44
C ALA A 105 -15.51 5.90 -1.88
N ALA A 106 -15.86 6.47 -0.73
CA ALA A 106 -15.06 7.52 -0.11
C ALA A 106 -13.71 7.00 0.41
N MET A 107 -13.62 5.71 0.75
CA MET A 107 -12.34 5.07 1.08
C MET A 107 -11.43 5.03 -0.16
N LEU A 108 -11.98 4.65 -1.33
CA LEU A 108 -11.22 4.61 -2.58
C LEU A 108 -10.59 5.97 -2.91
N ASP A 109 -11.35 7.07 -2.78
CA ASP A 109 -10.85 8.42 -3.02
C ASP A 109 -9.70 8.78 -2.07
N ARG A 110 -9.84 8.48 -0.78
CA ARG A 110 -8.78 8.72 0.22
C ARG A 110 -7.53 7.90 -0.07
N VAL A 111 -7.69 6.63 -0.44
CA VAL A 111 -6.59 5.74 -0.79
C VAL A 111 -5.85 6.24 -2.02
N LEU A 112 -6.57 6.60 -3.09
CA LEU A 112 -5.95 7.12 -4.31
C LEU A 112 -5.22 8.44 -4.05
N ALA A 113 -5.83 9.37 -3.31
CA ALA A 113 -5.20 10.62 -2.93
C ALA A 113 -3.93 10.40 -2.07
N ALA A 114 -3.97 9.45 -1.14
CA ALA A 114 -2.81 9.14 -0.29
C ALA A 114 -1.66 8.49 -1.09
N LEU A 115 -1.97 7.58 -2.02
CA LEU A 115 -0.98 6.96 -2.91
C LEU A 115 -0.37 7.98 -3.88
N ASP A 116 -1.19 8.88 -4.44
CA ASP A 116 -0.72 9.96 -5.30
C ASP A 116 0.19 10.93 -4.52
N ALA A 117 -0.21 11.34 -3.32
CA ALA A 117 0.60 12.20 -2.46
C ALA A 117 1.93 11.53 -2.05
N ALA A 118 1.90 10.24 -1.76
CA ALA A 118 3.10 9.45 -1.45
C ALA A 118 4.06 9.41 -2.66
N SER A 119 3.53 9.21 -3.86
CA SER A 119 4.33 9.15 -5.10
C SER A 119 4.88 10.53 -5.54
N HIS A 120 4.11 11.61 -5.34
CA HIS A 120 4.44 12.97 -5.81
C HIS A 120 5.33 13.80 -4.88
N ARG A 121 5.48 13.45 -3.60
CA ARG A 121 6.31 14.20 -2.63
C ARG A 121 7.81 14.26 -2.94
N HIS A 122 8.28 13.89 -4.14
CA HIS A 122 9.67 14.02 -4.55
C HIS A 122 9.94 14.47 -5.99
N ARG A 123 8.98 15.07 -6.71
CA ARG A 123 9.33 15.79 -7.96
C ARG A 123 9.77 17.25 -7.73
N ALA A 124 9.72 17.72 -6.49
CA ALA A 124 10.28 19.00 -6.08
C ALA A 124 11.30 18.73 -4.96
N ASP A 125 12.55 18.55 -5.37
CA ASP A 125 13.79 18.78 -4.59
C ASP A 125 14.96 18.79 -5.59
#